data_AF-A0A4R5AVK3-F1
#
_entry.id   AF-A0A4R5AVK3-F1
#
_cell.length_a   1.000
_cell.length_b   1.000
_cell.length_c   1.000
_cell.angle_alpha   90.00
_cell.angle_beta   90.00
_cell.angle_gamma   90.00
#
_symmetry.space_group_name_H-M   'P 1'
#
loop_
_entity.id
_entity.type
_entity.pdbx_description
1 polymer ?
#
loop_
_entity_poly.entity_id
_entity_poly.type
_entity_poly.pdbx_seq_one_letter_code
_entity_poly.pdbx_strand_id
1 'polypeptide(L)'
;MNVYKLKNGKTSGSYQLPIRTEMVAKMVDGEKRLKKIHYIPGSDSIFVEDYKGDEASKAVWFEDGEIRVADENWVLNELLKKHSWFGKHYVLVNEEATAEAEVNEFEILTRASNSIITEKDEFKLQAMAMIVVSLEAADWGAFKCKTELLKYAKNHSKVLLAEMAKPDYESRLIAALAFTKKIVKYNAHRTAVVWNDGKEGIIVRVAEGETGIDKLGEFLSKENETSTGVLQRIGEKTEVANVVVNDVEVVATKSEAELRAEIRAEMELEYAPKNEAATDVVKQEVPAVEAKKEAAAETSDLEKLREEYVAVLGKDLSPRFMNDADWITKKIAEHKAL
;
A
#
# COMPACT_ATOMS: atom_id res chain seq x y z
N MET A 1 12.00 -0.01 32.56
CA MET A 1 10.94 -0.95 32.92
C MET A 1 11.09 -2.13 31.99
N ASN A 2 11.20 -3.36 32.51
CA ASN A 2 11.38 -4.55 31.68
C ASN A 2 10.04 -5.26 31.46
N VAL A 3 9.71 -5.55 30.21
CA VAL A 3 8.48 -6.27 29.83
C VAL A 3 8.86 -7.69 29.39
N TYR A 4 8.29 -8.69 30.02
CA TYR A 4 8.45 -10.09 29.61
C TYR A 4 7.12 -10.61 29.07
N LYS A 5 7.15 -11.21 27.89
CA LYS A 5 5.94 -11.70 27.20
C LYS A 5 6.03 -13.20 26.95
N LEU A 6 4.91 -13.90 27.17
CA LEU A 6 4.79 -15.33 26.88
C LEU A 6 4.89 -15.59 25.36
N LYS A 7 5.59 -16.65 24.97
CA LYS A 7 5.67 -17.14 23.60
C LYS A 7 4.43 -17.97 23.24
N ASN A 8 4.11 -18.03 21.94
CA ASN A 8 3.07 -18.85 21.32
C ASN A 8 1.60 -18.41 21.54
N GLY A 9 1.35 -17.12 21.74
CA GLY A 9 -0.03 -16.60 21.74
C GLY A 9 -0.94 -17.18 22.84
N LYS A 10 -0.36 -17.66 23.94
CA LYS A 10 -1.11 -18.05 25.15
C LYS A 10 -1.57 -16.77 25.86
N THR A 11 -2.62 -16.14 25.34
CA THR A 11 -3.15 -14.85 25.80
C THR A 11 -4.54 -14.98 26.44
N SER A 12 -4.83 -16.10 27.11
CA SER A 12 -6.10 -16.26 27.81
C SER A 12 -5.91 -16.86 29.21
N GLY A 13 -5.72 -15.96 30.18
CA GLY A 13 -5.67 -16.26 31.62
C GLY A 13 -4.40 -15.79 32.33
N SER A 14 -4.42 -15.80 33.66
CA SER A 14 -3.23 -15.61 34.49
C SER A 14 -2.35 -16.86 34.44
N TYR A 15 -1.07 -16.70 34.10
CA TYR A 15 -0.12 -17.81 34.03
C TYR A 15 0.87 -17.73 35.18
N GLN A 16 0.88 -18.76 36.03
CA GLN A 16 1.80 -18.84 37.16
C GLN A 16 3.16 -19.38 36.72
N LEU A 17 4.22 -18.67 37.08
CA LEU A 17 5.59 -19.18 36.93
C LEU A 17 5.91 -20.16 38.09
N PRO A 18 6.30 -21.42 37.81
CA PRO A 18 6.61 -22.40 38.84
C PRO A 18 8.00 -22.15 39.41
N ILE A 19 8.08 -21.37 40.47
CA ILE A 19 9.35 -21.01 41.11
C ILE A 19 9.79 -22.08 42.12
N ARG A 20 8.83 -22.67 42.84
CA ARG A 20 9.11 -23.50 44.04
C ARG A 20 9.90 -24.78 43.77
N THR A 21 9.77 -25.34 42.57
CA THR A 21 10.41 -26.61 42.17
C THR A 21 11.67 -26.40 41.34
N GLU A 22 11.97 -25.16 40.95
CA GLU A 22 13.07 -24.86 40.03
C GLU A 22 14.40 -24.74 40.76
N MET A 23 15.44 -25.21 40.09
CA MET A 23 16.82 -25.16 40.56
C MET A 23 17.67 -24.51 39.49
N VAL A 24 18.32 -23.42 39.85
CA VAL A 24 19.14 -22.61 38.95
C VAL A 24 20.59 -22.70 39.38
N ALA A 25 21.50 -22.67 38.40
CA ALA A 25 22.93 -22.66 38.68
C ALA A 25 23.36 -21.35 39.36
N LYS A 26 23.93 -21.46 40.56
CA LYS A 26 24.68 -20.41 41.24
C LYS A 26 26.18 -20.71 41.11
N MET A 27 26.97 -19.70 40.77
CA MET A 27 28.42 -19.81 40.94
C MET A 27 28.78 -19.57 42.40
N VAL A 28 29.40 -20.56 43.03
CA VAL A 28 29.95 -20.49 44.38
C VAL A 28 31.38 -21.00 44.28
N ASP A 29 32.35 -20.15 44.63
CA ASP A 29 33.79 -20.49 44.63
C ASP A 29 34.31 -21.03 43.28
N GLY A 30 33.78 -20.53 42.16
CA GLY A 30 34.17 -20.94 40.81
C GLY A 30 33.49 -22.21 40.28
N GLU A 31 32.69 -22.89 41.11
CA GLU A 31 31.91 -24.07 40.72
C GLU A 31 30.43 -23.73 40.50
N LYS A 32 29.82 -24.30 39.46
CA LYS A 32 28.37 -24.18 39.20
C LYS A 32 27.62 -25.21 40.04
N ARG A 33 26.86 -24.76 41.04
CA ARG A 33 25.99 -25.62 41.85
C ARG A 33 24.53 -25.25 41.63
N LEU A 34 23.66 -26.25 41.51
CA LEU A 34 22.23 -26.05 41.40
C LEU A 34 21.64 -25.70 42.76
N LYS A 35 20.97 -24.56 42.87
CA LYS A 35 20.33 -24.09 44.10
C LYS A 35 18.87 -23.75 43.84
N LYS A 36 18.04 -23.92 44.87
CA LYS A 36 16.62 -23.54 44.81
C LYS A 36 16.48 -22.03 44.76
N ILE A 37 15.52 -21.59 43.95
CA ILE A 37 15.16 -20.17 43.83
C ILE A 37 13.83 -19.88 44.52
N HIS A 38 13.67 -18.67 45.03
CA HIS A 38 12.40 -18.13 45.48
C HIS A 38 12.28 -16.66 45.07
N TYR A 39 11.07 -16.11 45.16
CA TYR A 39 10.85 -14.69 44.96
C TYR A 39 10.31 -14.07 46.24
N ILE A 40 11.11 -13.17 46.84
CA ILE A 40 10.71 -12.36 48.00
C ILE A 40 10.94 -10.90 47.63
N PRO A 41 9.89 -10.06 47.56
CA PRO A 41 10.03 -8.64 47.24
C PRO A 41 10.96 -7.94 48.23
N GLY A 42 11.97 -7.21 47.74
CA GLY A 42 12.91 -6.45 48.58
C GLY A 42 14.06 -7.26 49.19
N SER A 43 14.21 -8.54 48.82
CA SER A 43 15.38 -9.35 49.20
C SER A 43 16.64 -8.98 48.42
N ASP A 44 17.81 -9.38 48.93
CA ASP A 44 19.10 -9.16 48.26
C ASP A 44 19.53 -10.35 47.36
N SER A 45 18.72 -11.40 47.21
CA SER A 45 19.08 -12.58 46.41
C SER A 45 17.86 -13.41 46.04
N ILE A 46 17.92 -14.06 44.87
CA ILE A 46 16.91 -15.04 44.43
C ILE A 46 17.06 -16.43 45.07
N PHE A 47 18.17 -16.71 45.74
CA PHE A 47 18.50 -18.04 46.25
C PHE A 47 18.07 -18.23 47.70
N VAL A 48 17.42 -19.38 47.98
CA VAL A 48 16.85 -19.69 49.29
C VAL A 48 17.87 -19.65 50.43
N GLU A 49 19.11 -20.07 50.15
CA GLU A 49 20.18 -20.16 51.17
C GLU A 49 20.76 -18.81 51.60
N ASP A 50 20.62 -17.78 50.78
CA ASP A 50 21.18 -16.45 51.07
C ASP A 50 20.23 -15.61 51.91
N TYR A 51 18.94 -15.93 51.89
CA TYR A 51 17.91 -15.21 52.60
C TYR A 51 17.86 -15.63 54.07
N LYS A 52 17.97 -14.66 54.98
CA LYS A 52 18.01 -14.89 56.45
C LYS A 52 16.69 -14.57 57.16
N GLY A 53 15.62 -14.27 56.42
CA GLY A 53 14.29 -13.96 56.97
C GLY A 53 13.33 -15.16 56.98
N ASP A 54 12.13 -14.94 57.50
CA ASP A 54 11.06 -15.95 57.63
C ASP A 54 9.86 -15.70 56.67
N GLU A 55 10.03 -14.81 55.69
CA GLU A 55 8.95 -14.49 54.74
C GLU A 55 8.73 -15.61 53.70
N ALA A 56 7.47 -15.83 53.35
CA ALA A 56 7.10 -16.82 52.34
C ALA A 56 7.35 -16.31 50.91
N SER A 57 7.77 -17.21 50.02
CA SER A 57 7.93 -16.89 48.59
C SER A 57 6.61 -16.45 47.96
N LYS A 58 6.62 -15.30 47.29
CA LYS A 58 5.49 -14.81 46.50
C LYS A 58 5.46 -15.51 45.13
N ALA A 59 4.26 -15.84 44.64
CA ALA A 59 4.07 -16.36 43.29
C ALA A 59 4.18 -15.23 42.26
N VAL A 60 4.78 -15.54 41.11
CA VAL A 60 4.88 -14.61 39.96
C VAL A 60 3.85 -15.02 38.92
N TRP A 61 3.03 -14.06 38.51
CA TRP A 61 1.94 -14.24 37.56
C TRP A 61 2.19 -13.38 36.33
N PHE A 62 1.97 -13.95 35.14
CA PHE A 62 1.81 -13.18 33.92
C PHE A 62 0.32 -12.85 33.78
N GLU A 63 0.01 -11.56 33.65
CA GLU A 63 -1.33 -11.06 33.43
C GLU A 63 -1.49 -10.76 31.94
N ASP A 64 -2.54 -11.31 31.31
CA ASP A 64 -2.79 -11.18 29.87
C ASP A 64 -1.60 -11.55 28.96
N GLY A 65 -0.76 -12.46 29.45
CA GLY A 65 0.42 -12.95 28.73
C GLY A 65 1.67 -12.08 28.84
N GLU A 66 1.66 -11.02 29.65
CA GLU A 66 2.82 -10.19 29.95
C GLU A 66 3.03 -9.97 31.45
N ILE A 67 4.27 -9.66 31.83
CA ILE A 67 4.60 -9.16 33.16
C ILE A 67 5.50 -7.94 33.01
N ARG A 68 5.09 -6.84 33.62
CA ARG A 68 5.85 -5.59 33.63
C ARG A 68 6.58 -5.47 34.96
N VAL A 69 7.90 -5.42 34.91
CA VAL A 69 8.75 -5.37 36.09
C VAL A 69 9.49 -4.04 36.11
N ALA A 70 9.32 -3.29 37.21
CA ALA A 70 10.10 -2.08 37.45
C ALA A 70 11.59 -2.41 37.54
N ASP A 71 12.46 -1.50 37.09
CA ASP A 71 13.91 -1.74 37.09
C ASP A 71 14.45 -1.82 38.53
N GLU A 72 13.79 -1.13 39.46
CA GLU A 72 14.06 -1.16 40.91
C GLU A 72 13.93 -2.57 41.50
N ASN A 73 13.02 -3.38 40.95
CA ASN A 73 12.82 -4.76 41.39
C ASN A 73 13.79 -5.70 40.65
N TRP A 74 15.07 -5.51 40.94
CA TRP A 74 16.16 -6.24 40.33
C TRP A 74 16.09 -7.75 40.61
N VAL A 75 15.58 -8.16 41.79
CA VAL A 75 15.41 -9.57 42.18
C VAL A 75 14.47 -10.29 41.23
N LEU A 76 13.30 -9.69 40.94
CA LEU A 76 12.33 -10.27 40.01
C LEU A 76 12.91 -10.34 38.60
N ASN A 77 13.64 -9.30 38.17
CA ASN A 77 14.30 -9.29 36.87
C ASN A 77 15.39 -10.38 36.76
N GLU A 78 16.20 -10.57 37.80
CA GLU A 78 17.23 -11.61 37.82
C GLU A 78 16.59 -13.01 37.81
N LEU A 79 15.53 -13.20 38.60
CA LEU A 79 14.78 -14.45 38.65
C LEU A 79 14.21 -14.79 37.26
N LEU A 80 13.57 -13.84 36.59
CA LEU A 80 12.99 -14.05 35.27
C LEU A 80 14.05 -14.33 34.19
N LYS A 81 15.23 -13.72 34.27
CA LYS A 81 16.34 -13.97 33.32
C LYS A 81 17.01 -15.33 33.53
N LYS A 82 17.14 -15.77 34.79
CA LYS A 82 17.83 -17.03 35.13
C LYS A 82 16.93 -18.26 35.15
N HIS A 83 15.60 -18.07 35.12
CA HIS A 83 14.64 -19.18 35.12
C HIS A 83 14.83 -20.09 33.89
N SER A 84 14.65 -21.40 34.09
CA SER A 84 14.76 -22.44 33.05
C SER A 84 13.84 -22.24 31.84
N TRP A 85 12.79 -21.44 32.00
CA TRP A 85 11.77 -21.16 30.97
C TRP A 85 12.03 -19.89 30.16
N PHE A 86 13.01 -19.08 30.56
CA PHE A 86 13.43 -17.91 29.79
C PHE A 86 13.92 -18.35 28.40
N GLY A 87 13.44 -17.67 27.35
CA GLY A 87 13.71 -18.03 25.96
C GLY A 87 12.82 -19.13 25.40
N LYS A 88 12.25 -20.02 26.25
CA LYS A 88 11.35 -21.11 25.82
C LYS A 88 9.89 -20.72 25.89
N HIS A 89 9.42 -20.32 27.08
CA HIS A 89 8.01 -19.99 27.31
C HIS A 89 7.75 -18.49 27.36
N TYR A 90 8.76 -17.67 27.64
CA TYR A 90 8.66 -16.22 27.60
C TYR A 90 9.99 -15.60 27.22
N VAL A 91 9.94 -14.36 26.73
CA VAL A 91 11.11 -13.58 26.34
C VAL A 91 11.00 -12.16 26.85
N LEU A 92 12.16 -11.54 27.06
CA LEU A 92 12.25 -10.10 27.25
C LEU A 92 11.86 -9.43 25.93
N VAL A 93 10.84 -8.59 25.96
CA VAL A 93 10.45 -7.77 24.82
C VAL A 93 11.41 -6.60 24.77
N ASN A 94 12.15 -6.49 23.67
CA ASN A 94 12.83 -5.25 23.32
C ASN A 94 11.88 -4.45 22.43
N GLU A 95 11.28 -3.40 23.00
CA GLU A 95 10.34 -2.52 22.29
C GLU A 95 10.97 -1.92 21.03
N GLU A 96 12.26 -1.59 21.08
CA GLU A 96 12.99 -1.06 19.92
C GLU A 96 13.10 -2.10 18.81
N ALA A 97 13.43 -3.35 19.13
CA ALA A 97 13.56 -4.41 18.12
C ALA A 97 12.20 -4.78 17.51
N THR A 98 11.12 -4.75 18.29
CA THR A 98 9.77 -4.95 17.74
C THR A 98 9.35 -3.78 16.85
N ALA A 99 9.63 -2.54 17.28
CA ALA A 99 9.34 -1.35 16.49
C ALA A 99 10.15 -1.35 15.18
N GLU A 100 11.43 -1.73 15.21
CA GLU A 100 12.27 -1.85 14.02
C GLU A 100 11.71 -2.88 13.03
N ALA A 101 11.26 -4.04 13.53
CA ALA A 101 10.62 -5.05 12.69
C ALA A 101 9.34 -4.52 12.03
N GLU A 102 8.48 -3.84 12.79
CA GLU A 102 7.25 -3.23 12.26
C GLU A 102 7.56 -2.15 11.21
N VAL A 103 8.52 -1.26 11.49
CA VAL A 103 8.96 -0.23 10.54
C VAL A 103 9.46 -0.85 9.24
N ASN A 104 10.28 -1.89 9.31
CA ASN A 104 10.78 -2.59 8.13
C ASN A 104 9.62 -3.18 7.30
N GLU A 105 8.59 -3.75 7.94
CA GLU A 105 7.41 -4.24 7.22
C GLU A 105 6.64 -3.12 6.50
N PHE A 106 6.50 -1.95 7.13
CA PHE A 106 5.91 -0.79 6.50
C PHE A 106 6.76 -0.25 5.35
N GLU A 107 8.08 -0.22 5.49
CA GLU A 107 9.02 0.20 4.44
C GLU A 107 8.93 -0.71 3.21
N ILE A 108 8.90 -2.04 3.41
CA ILE A 108 8.72 -3.03 2.35
C ILE A 108 7.40 -2.80 1.63
N LEU A 109 6.30 -2.63 2.36
CA LEU A 109 4.98 -2.36 1.78
C LEU A 109 4.96 -1.05 0.98
N THR A 110 5.60 0.00 1.53
CA THR A 110 5.69 1.31 0.90
C THR A 110 6.48 1.23 -0.39
N ARG A 111 7.63 0.55 -0.38
CA ARG A 111 8.46 0.32 -1.56
C ARG A 111 7.71 -0.41 -2.66
N ALA A 112 7.00 -1.49 -2.32
CA ALA A 112 6.24 -2.27 -3.28
C ALA A 112 5.06 -1.48 -3.88
N SER A 113 4.40 -0.67 -3.05
CA SER A 113 3.30 0.19 -3.49
C SER A 113 3.82 1.32 -4.40
N ASN A 114 4.94 1.94 -4.03
CA ASN A 114 5.57 3.00 -4.82
C ASN A 114 5.98 2.51 -6.21
N SER A 115 6.54 1.30 -6.32
CA SER A 115 6.87 0.74 -7.65
C SER A 115 5.67 0.60 -8.58
N ILE A 116 4.45 0.46 -8.05
CA ILE A 116 3.22 0.43 -8.86
C ILE A 116 2.71 1.85 -9.13
N ILE A 117 2.79 2.74 -8.16
CA ILE A 117 2.25 4.11 -8.26
C ILE A 117 3.06 4.96 -9.24
N THR A 118 4.38 4.79 -9.26
CA THR A 118 5.31 5.54 -10.13
C THR A 118 5.10 5.22 -11.62
N GLU A 119 4.60 4.03 -11.94
CA GLU A 119 4.36 3.64 -13.33
C GLU A 119 3.13 4.37 -13.91
N LYS A 120 3.35 5.05 -15.03
CA LYS A 120 2.33 5.83 -15.75
C LYS A 120 1.82 5.13 -17.02
N ASP A 121 2.59 4.20 -17.56
CA ASP A 121 2.23 3.47 -18.78
C ASP A 121 1.17 2.40 -18.46
N GLU A 122 0.01 2.51 -19.10
CA GLU A 122 -1.12 1.57 -18.95
C GLU A 122 -0.72 0.15 -19.37
N PHE A 123 0.00 0.00 -20.49
CA PHE A 123 0.37 -1.33 -20.99
C PHE A 123 1.36 -2.01 -20.06
N LYS A 124 2.25 -1.24 -19.43
CA LYS A 124 3.21 -1.74 -18.46
C LYS A 124 2.51 -2.15 -17.15
N LEU A 125 1.53 -1.37 -16.69
CA LEU A 125 0.70 -1.73 -15.53
C LEU A 125 -0.08 -3.03 -15.78
N GLN A 126 -0.68 -3.18 -16.96
CA GLN A 126 -1.34 -4.42 -17.38
C GLN A 126 -0.35 -5.60 -17.42
N ALA A 127 0.83 -5.40 -18.01
CA ALA A 127 1.87 -6.43 -18.09
C ALA A 127 2.34 -6.88 -16.70
N MET A 128 2.54 -5.94 -15.76
CA MET A 128 2.85 -6.25 -14.37
C MET A 128 1.73 -7.05 -13.69
N ALA A 129 0.47 -6.65 -13.90
CA ALA A 129 -0.69 -7.35 -13.38
C ALA A 129 -0.80 -8.78 -13.94
N MET A 130 -0.45 -9.00 -15.21
CA MET A 130 -0.43 -10.35 -15.79
C MET A 130 0.60 -11.28 -15.18
N ILE A 131 1.77 -10.75 -14.83
CA ILE A 131 2.85 -11.54 -14.23
C ILE A 131 2.53 -11.89 -12.77
N VAL A 132 1.99 -10.93 -12.02
CA VAL A 132 1.84 -11.02 -10.57
C VAL A 132 0.49 -11.57 -10.15
N VAL A 133 -0.60 -11.10 -10.78
CA VAL A 133 -1.98 -11.36 -10.34
C VAL A 133 -2.57 -12.51 -11.15
N SER A 134 -2.81 -12.30 -12.44
CA SER A 134 -3.43 -13.31 -13.31
C SER A 134 -3.35 -12.94 -14.78
N LEU A 135 -3.39 -13.96 -15.66
CA LEU A 135 -3.38 -13.78 -17.12
C LEU A 135 -4.61 -12.99 -17.64
N GLU A 136 -5.70 -12.94 -16.87
CA GLU A 136 -6.92 -12.19 -17.20
C GLU A 136 -6.73 -10.67 -17.15
N ALA A 137 -5.63 -10.20 -16.55
CA ALA A 137 -5.28 -8.79 -16.50
C ALA A 137 -5.01 -8.19 -17.90
N ALA A 138 -4.86 -9.02 -18.93
CA ALA A 138 -4.79 -8.58 -20.33
C ALA A 138 -6.02 -7.76 -20.77
N ASP A 139 -7.21 -8.07 -20.23
CA ASP A 139 -8.48 -7.45 -20.62
C ASP A 139 -8.92 -6.35 -19.64
N TRP A 140 -8.12 -6.06 -18.60
CA TRP A 140 -8.45 -5.06 -17.59
C TRP A 140 -7.97 -3.66 -18.00
N GLY A 141 -8.78 -2.63 -17.72
CA GLY A 141 -8.33 -1.23 -17.88
C GLY A 141 -7.31 -0.81 -16.82
N ALA A 142 -6.51 0.22 -17.11
CA ALA A 142 -5.43 0.74 -16.25
C ALA A 142 -5.77 0.82 -14.76
N PHE A 143 -6.90 1.44 -14.41
CA PHE A 143 -7.29 1.67 -13.02
C PHE A 143 -7.60 0.37 -12.27
N LYS A 144 -8.19 -0.62 -12.95
CA LYS A 144 -8.47 -1.93 -12.37
C LYS A 144 -7.16 -2.68 -12.12
N CYS A 145 -6.24 -2.68 -13.09
CA CYS A 145 -4.89 -3.25 -12.92
C CYS A 145 -4.17 -2.64 -11.74
N LYS A 146 -4.16 -1.30 -11.65
CA LYS A 146 -3.51 -0.58 -10.55
C LYS A 146 -4.13 -0.93 -9.19
N THR A 147 -5.45 -1.04 -9.12
CA THR A 147 -6.16 -1.39 -7.88
C THR A 147 -5.83 -2.81 -7.43
N GLU A 148 -5.89 -3.79 -8.33
CA GLU A 148 -5.60 -5.18 -7.99
C GLU A 148 -4.12 -5.39 -7.64
N LEU A 149 -3.19 -4.72 -8.33
CA LEU A 149 -1.78 -4.71 -7.96
C LEU A 149 -1.53 -4.14 -6.56
N LEU A 150 -2.21 -3.05 -6.20
CA LEU A 150 -2.08 -2.47 -4.85
C LEU A 150 -2.68 -3.38 -3.77
N LYS A 151 -3.82 -4.03 -4.03
CA LYS A 151 -4.38 -5.05 -3.14
C LYS A 151 -3.41 -6.21 -2.95
N TYR A 152 -2.79 -6.67 -4.04
CA TYR A 152 -1.78 -7.73 -3.99
C TYR A 152 -0.56 -7.29 -3.17
N ALA A 153 -0.04 -6.08 -3.41
CA ALA A 153 1.10 -5.54 -2.67
C ALA A 153 0.82 -5.43 -1.17
N LYS A 154 -0.41 -5.08 -0.77
CA LYS A 154 -0.80 -5.03 0.64
C LYS A 154 -0.74 -6.41 1.33
N ASN A 155 -1.16 -7.46 0.63
CA ASN A 155 -1.22 -8.81 1.20
C ASN A 155 0.12 -9.56 1.08
N HIS A 156 0.90 -9.28 0.02
CA HIS A 156 2.07 -10.06 -0.38
C HIS A 156 3.26 -9.17 -0.81
N SER A 157 3.55 -8.09 -0.08
CA SER A 157 4.62 -7.12 -0.39
C SER A 157 6.01 -7.75 -0.58
N LYS A 158 6.40 -8.66 0.32
CA LYS A 158 7.69 -9.38 0.27
C LYS A 158 7.81 -10.24 -1.00
N VAL A 159 6.72 -10.90 -1.39
CA VAL A 159 6.68 -11.77 -2.60
C VAL A 159 6.76 -10.92 -3.86
N LEU A 160 6.01 -9.81 -3.92
CA LEU A 160 6.04 -8.89 -5.06
C LEU A 160 7.45 -8.36 -5.31
N LEU A 161 8.11 -7.83 -4.28
CA LEU A 161 9.46 -7.30 -4.41
C LEU A 161 10.47 -8.40 -4.78
N ALA A 162 10.32 -9.61 -4.24
CA ALA A 162 11.16 -10.73 -4.63
C ALA A 162 10.95 -11.11 -6.11
N GLU A 163 9.72 -11.07 -6.61
CA GLU A 163 9.40 -11.34 -8.00
C GLU A 163 10.01 -10.30 -8.95
N MET A 164 9.93 -9.03 -8.58
CA MET A 164 10.52 -7.91 -9.32
C MET A 164 12.06 -7.92 -9.29
N ALA A 165 12.66 -8.49 -8.25
CA ALA A 165 14.12 -8.59 -8.12
C ALA A 165 14.73 -9.78 -8.88
N LYS A 166 13.92 -10.67 -9.47
CA LYS A 166 14.43 -11.79 -10.28
C LYS A 166 15.10 -11.28 -11.55
N PRO A 167 16.21 -11.88 -11.99
CA PRO A 167 16.90 -11.47 -13.22
C PRO A 167 16.00 -11.61 -14.46
N ASP A 168 15.11 -12.61 -14.50
CA ASP A 168 14.17 -12.85 -15.61
C ASP A 168 12.93 -11.93 -15.59
N TYR A 169 12.80 -11.03 -14.61
CA TYR A 169 11.62 -10.18 -14.48
C TYR A 169 11.46 -9.23 -15.67
N GLU A 170 12.54 -8.60 -16.12
CA GLU A 170 12.50 -7.66 -17.25
C GLU A 170 12.12 -8.37 -18.55
N SER A 171 12.69 -9.55 -18.81
CA SER A 171 12.36 -10.37 -19.99
C SER A 171 10.91 -10.83 -19.97
N ARG A 172 10.37 -11.21 -18.81
CA ARG A 172 8.94 -11.54 -18.65
C ARG A 172 8.05 -10.31 -18.81
N LEU A 173 8.49 -9.14 -18.36
CA LEU A 173 7.77 -7.88 -18.55
C LEU A 173 7.67 -7.54 -20.04
N ILE A 174 8.75 -7.69 -20.80
CA ILE A 174 8.74 -7.50 -22.26
C ILE A 174 7.81 -8.51 -22.94
N ALA A 175 7.86 -9.79 -22.52
CA ALA A 175 6.95 -10.81 -23.02
C ALA A 175 5.48 -10.45 -22.76
N ALA A 176 5.15 -10.07 -21.53
CA ALA A 176 3.82 -9.63 -21.12
C ALA A 176 3.36 -8.39 -21.91
N LEU A 177 4.24 -7.42 -22.13
CA LEU A 177 3.98 -6.24 -22.97
C LEU A 177 3.66 -6.62 -24.42
N ALA A 178 4.34 -7.61 -24.98
CA ALA A 178 4.07 -8.08 -26.33
C ALA A 178 2.66 -8.72 -26.45
N PHE A 179 2.18 -9.36 -25.38
CA PHE A 179 0.82 -9.88 -25.29
C PHE A 179 -0.22 -8.77 -25.11
N THR A 180 0.01 -7.79 -24.22
CA THR A 180 -0.94 -6.68 -24.00
C THR A 180 -1.10 -5.83 -25.25
N LYS A 181 0.01 -5.56 -25.97
CA LYS A 181 -0.01 -4.85 -27.26
C LYS A 181 -0.48 -5.71 -28.45
N LYS A 182 -0.89 -6.96 -28.21
CA LYS A 182 -1.39 -7.90 -29.25
C LYS A 182 -0.41 -8.12 -30.41
N ILE A 183 0.89 -7.97 -30.17
CA ILE A 183 1.96 -8.30 -31.12
C ILE A 183 2.08 -9.82 -31.23
N VAL A 184 1.88 -10.49 -30.10
CA VAL A 184 2.01 -11.92 -29.92
C VAL A 184 0.70 -12.50 -29.41
N LYS A 185 0.35 -13.71 -29.87
CA LYS A 185 -0.85 -14.43 -29.43
C LYS A 185 -0.55 -15.91 -29.19
N TYR A 186 -1.45 -16.56 -28.47
CA TYR A 186 -1.45 -18.02 -28.40
C TYR A 186 -1.98 -18.61 -29.71
N ASN A 187 -1.43 -19.76 -30.11
CA ASN A 187 -2.00 -20.58 -31.17
C ASN A 187 -3.41 -21.10 -30.76
N ALA A 188 -4.21 -21.55 -31.72
CA ALA A 188 -5.57 -22.07 -31.50
C ALA A 188 -5.63 -23.15 -30.41
N HIS A 189 -4.60 -23.99 -30.31
CA HIS A 189 -4.50 -25.06 -29.31
C HIS A 189 -3.75 -24.65 -28.03
N ARG A 190 -3.35 -23.38 -27.86
CA ARG A 190 -2.54 -22.86 -26.74
C ARG A 190 -1.21 -23.58 -26.48
N THR A 191 -0.70 -24.34 -27.45
CA THR A 191 0.56 -25.10 -27.38
C THR A 191 1.80 -24.31 -27.80
N ALA A 192 1.61 -23.10 -28.31
CA ALA A 192 2.69 -22.28 -28.84
C ALA A 192 2.33 -20.79 -28.81
N VAL A 193 3.37 -19.99 -28.69
CA VAL A 193 3.35 -18.54 -28.82
C VAL A 193 3.74 -18.18 -30.26
N VAL A 194 2.86 -17.44 -30.94
CA VAL A 194 2.98 -17.10 -32.36
C VAL A 194 2.80 -15.60 -32.57
N TRP A 195 3.35 -15.07 -33.66
CA TRP A 195 3.13 -13.67 -34.04
C TRP A 195 1.68 -13.44 -34.49
N ASN A 196 1.17 -12.22 -34.28
CA ASN A 196 -0.19 -11.89 -34.67
C ASN A 196 -0.37 -11.65 -36.18
N ASP A 197 0.72 -11.35 -36.92
CA ASP A 197 0.69 -10.91 -38.33
C ASP A 197 0.36 -12.02 -39.35
N GLY A 198 0.07 -13.25 -38.89
CA GLY A 198 -0.37 -14.37 -39.72
C GLY A 198 0.67 -14.95 -40.69
N LYS A 199 1.77 -14.23 -40.94
CA LYS A 199 2.86 -14.64 -41.85
C LYS A 199 4.08 -15.23 -41.15
N GLU A 200 4.24 -14.96 -39.86
CA GLU A 200 5.43 -15.34 -39.11
C GLU A 200 5.17 -16.54 -38.19
N GLY A 201 6.12 -17.47 -38.18
CA GLY A 201 6.03 -18.79 -37.55
C GLY A 201 6.05 -18.80 -36.02
N ILE A 202 6.10 -20.01 -35.46
CA ILE A 202 6.11 -20.27 -34.02
C ILE A 202 7.37 -19.67 -33.38
N ILE A 203 7.21 -18.87 -32.32
CA ILE A 203 8.32 -18.29 -31.55
C ILE A 203 8.81 -19.33 -30.53
N VAL A 204 7.91 -19.77 -29.65
CA VAL A 204 8.20 -20.69 -28.55
C VAL A 204 7.04 -21.68 -28.40
N ARG A 205 7.36 -22.94 -28.10
CA ARG A 205 6.38 -23.96 -27.73
C ARG A 205 6.16 -23.94 -26.23
N VAL A 206 4.91 -24.06 -25.80
CA VAL A 206 4.49 -24.01 -24.40
C VAL A 206 3.90 -25.36 -24.03
N ALA A 207 4.37 -25.96 -22.94
CA ALA A 207 3.80 -27.20 -22.45
C ALA A 207 2.48 -26.94 -21.70
N GLU A 208 1.69 -27.99 -21.51
CA GLU A 208 0.44 -27.89 -20.76
C GLU A 208 0.73 -27.54 -19.29
N GLY A 209 0.09 -26.47 -18.79
CA GLY A 209 0.29 -25.95 -17.43
C GLY A 209 1.33 -24.84 -17.30
N GLU A 210 2.11 -24.55 -18.33
CA GLU A 210 3.03 -23.40 -18.36
C GLU A 210 2.37 -22.18 -19.01
N THR A 211 2.75 -20.98 -18.57
CA THR A 211 2.28 -19.75 -19.24
C THR A 211 3.19 -19.37 -20.39
N GLY A 212 2.62 -18.85 -21.47
CA GLY A 212 3.39 -18.34 -22.62
C GLY A 212 4.25 -17.13 -22.26
N ILE A 213 3.86 -16.37 -21.24
CA ILE A 213 4.63 -15.22 -20.73
C ILE A 213 5.92 -15.71 -20.08
N ASP A 214 5.84 -16.72 -19.20
CA ASP A 214 7.02 -17.26 -18.52
C ASP A 214 7.98 -17.91 -19.52
N LYS A 215 7.46 -18.69 -20.48
CA LYS A 215 8.30 -19.34 -21.50
C LYS A 215 8.92 -18.36 -22.48
N LEU A 216 8.17 -17.36 -22.92
CA LEU A 216 8.73 -16.31 -23.76
C LEU A 216 9.76 -15.51 -22.97
N GLY A 217 9.50 -15.15 -21.71
CA GLY A 217 10.45 -14.46 -20.85
C GLY A 217 11.75 -15.26 -20.63
N GLU A 218 11.66 -16.55 -20.31
CA GLU A 218 12.80 -17.45 -20.17
C GLU A 218 13.59 -17.61 -21.49
N PHE A 219 12.91 -17.59 -22.63
CA PHE A 219 13.56 -17.61 -23.92
C PHE A 219 14.31 -16.30 -24.22
N LEU A 220 13.71 -15.16 -23.87
CA LEU A 220 14.30 -13.84 -24.07
C LEU A 220 15.51 -13.61 -23.14
N SER A 221 15.50 -14.16 -21.92
CA SER A 221 16.61 -14.00 -20.96
C SER A 221 17.86 -14.82 -21.31
N LYS A 222 17.76 -15.84 -22.17
CA LYS A 222 18.90 -16.70 -22.56
C LYS A 222 19.94 -16.04 -23.50
N GLU A 223 19.73 -14.79 -23.93
CA GLU A 223 20.67 -14.01 -24.77
C GLU A 223 21.28 -14.76 -25.98
N ASN A 224 20.50 -15.66 -26.61
CA ASN A 224 20.91 -16.35 -27.83
C ASN A 224 20.66 -15.45 -29.06
N GLU A 225 21.33 -15.72 -30.17
CA GLU A 225 21.12 -15.01 -31.45
C GLU A 225 19.65 -15.01 -31.90
N THR A 226 18.93 -16.10 -31.61
CA THR A 226 17.50 -16.18 -31.88
C THR A 226 16.65 -15.30 -30.95
N SER A 227 17.04 -15.18 -29.67
CA SER A 227 16.27 -14.40 -28.70
C SER A 227 16.50 -12.89 -28.89
N THR A 228 17.71 -12.48 -29.23
CA THR A 228 18.01 -11.08 -29.61
C THR A 228 17.28 -10.68 -30.88
N GLY A 229 17.21 -11.56 -31.89
CA GLY A 229 16.42 -11.32 -33.10
C GLY A 229 14.91 -11.19 -32.82
N VAL A 230 14.38 -11.97 -31.88
CA VAL A 230 12.98 -11.84 -31.45
C VAL A 230 12.75 -10.54 -30.67
N LEU A 231 13.65 -10.16 -29.75
CA LEU A 231 13.58 -8.89 -29.02
C LEU A 231 13.56 -7.68 -29.96
N GLN A 232 14.46 -7.65 -30.95
CA GLN A 232 14.52 -6.57 -31.93
C GLN A 232 13.20 -6.47 -32.71
N ARG A 233 12.65 -7.59 -33.17
CA ARG A 233 11.35 -7.60 -33.88
C ARG A 233 10.19 -7.18 -32.99
N ILE A 234 10.18 -7.55 -31.71
CA ILE A 234 9.17 -7.04 -30.76
C ILE A 234 9.28 -5.52 -30.68
N GLY A 235 10.50 -4.97 -30.60
CA GLY A 235 10.75 -3.52 -30.62
C GLY A 235 10.18 -2.84 -31.86
N GLU A 236 10.56 -3.30 -33.04
CA GLU A 236 10.09 -2.76 -34.34
C GLU A 236 8.55 -2.77 -34.43
N LYS A 237 7.91 -3.88 -34.05
CA LYS A 237 6.44 -3.99 -34.08
C LYS A 237 5.75 -3.13 -33.02
N THR A 238 6.41 -2.90 -31.89
CA THR A 238 5.89 -2.03 -30.84
C THR A 238 5.84 -0.58 -31.31
N GLU A 239 6.87 -0.11 -32.02
CA GLU A 239 6.89 1.24 -32.60
C GLU A 239 5.78 1.40 -33.66
N VAL A 240 5.64 0.42 -34.56
CA VAL A 240 4.59 0.45 -35.60
C VAL A 240 3.19 0.43 -34.96
N ALA A 241 2.96 -0.38 -33.93
CA ALA A 241 1.68 -0.43 -33.22
C ALA A 241 1.33 0.91 -32.58
N ASN A 242 2.31 1.63 -32.01
CA ASN A 242 2.07 2.95 -31.42
C ASN A 242 1.71 4.00 -32.48
N VAL A 243 2.28 3.92 -33.70
CA VAL A 243 1.94 4.85 -34.81
C VAL A 243 0.50 4.64 -35.28
N VAL A 244 0.08 3.38 -35.45
CA VAL A 244 -1.29 3.06 -35.91
C VAL A 244 -2.35 3.48 -34.89
N VAL A 245 -2.07 3.36 -33.59
CA VAL A 245 -3.02 3.81 -32.55
C VAL A 245 -3.19 5.33 -32.55
N ASN A 246 -2.09 6.08 -32.73
CA ASN A 246 -2.14 7.55 -32.81
C ASN A 246 -2.88 8.06 -34.05
N ASP A 247 -2.75 7.39 -35.20
CA ASP A 247 -3.47 7.78 -36.42
C ASP A 247 -4.97 7.43 -36.37
N VAL A 248 -5.37 6.43 -35.58
CA VAL A 248 -6.78 6.05 -35.38
C VAL A 248 -7.48 6.97 -34.38
N GLU A 249 -6.79 7.49 -33.36
CA GLU A 249 -7.39 8.45 -32.40
C GLU A 249 -7.74 9.82 -33.03
N VAL A 250 -7.20 10.17 -34.20
CA VAL A 250 -7.54 11.42 -34.91
C VAL A 250 -8.87 11.31 -35.67
N VAL A 251 -9.45 10.10 -35.81
CA VAL A 251 -10.69 9.87 -36.58
C VAL A 251 -11.72 9.12 -35.73
N ALA A 252 -12.20 9.75 -34.65
CA ALA A 252 -13.59 9.67 -34.15
C ALA A 252 -13.68 9.90 -32.64
N THR A 253 -13.46 11.14 -32.18
CA THR A 253 -14.10 11.62 -30.96
C THR A 253 -14.58 13.04 -31.19
N LYS A 254 -15.89 13.26 -31.06
CA LYS A 254 -16.45 14.60 -30.85
C LYS A 254 -15.62 15.30 -29.77
N SER A 255 -15.25 16.54 -30.00
CA SER A 255 -14.36 17.25 -29.07
C SER A 255 -15.00 17.33 -27.68
N GLU A 256 -14.20 17.34 -26.60
CA GLU A 256 -14.71 17.49 -25.23
C GLU A 256 -15.67 18.68 -25.06
N ALA A 257 -15.52 19.72 -25.89
CA ALA A 257 -16.41 20.87 -25.91
C ALA A 257 -17.84 20.53 -26.39
N GLU A 258 -17.97 19.64 -27.36
CA GLU A 258 -19.27 19.20 -27.90
C GLU A 258 -19.99 18.30 -26.90
N LEU A 259 -19.27 17.39 -26.25
CA LEU A 259 -19.82 16.52 -25.19
C LEU A 259 -20.29 17.33 -23.97
N ARG A 260 -19.55 18.37 -23.58
CA ARG A 260 -19.94 19.27 -22.49
C ARG A 260 -21.15 20.15 -22.86
N ALA A 261 -21.28 20.55 -24.12
CA ALA A 261 -22.44 21.30 -24.60
C ALA A 261 -23.71 20.43 -24.66
N GLU A 262 -23.58 19.17 -25.07
CA GLU A 262 -24.69 18.22 -25.20
C GLU A 262 -25.24 17.83 -23.80
N ILE A 263 -24.36 17.56 -22.82
CA ILE A 263 -24.74 17.31 -21.41
C ILE A 263 -25.43 18.53 -20.78
N ARG A 264 -24.99 19.74 -21.13
CA ARG A 264 -25.59 20.98 -20.61
C ARG A 264 -27.00 21.20 -21.17
N ALA A 265 -27.22 20.92 -22.45
CA ALA A 265 -28.52 21.02 -23.10
C ALA A 265 -29.52 19.98 -22.57
N GLU A 266 -29.05 18.76 -22.24
CA GLU A 266 -29.89 17.71 -21.66
C GLU A 266 -30.35 18.05 -20.24
N MET A 267 -29.45 18.61 -19.39
CA MET A 267 -29.84 19.08 -18.06
C MET A 267 -30.82 20.26 -18.11
N GLU A 268 -30.75 21.11 -19.13
CA GLU A 268 -31.63 22.28 -19.24
C GLU A 268 -33.06 21.89 -19.66
N LEU A 269 -33.23 20.74 -20.35
CA LEU A 269 -34.54 20.17 -20.69
C LEU A 269 -35.18 19.40 -19.52
N GLU A 270 -34.38 18.82 -18.63
CA GLU A 270 -34.88 18.05 -17.48
C GLU A 270 -35.39 18.95 -16.33
N TYR A 271 -34.90 20.19 -16.24
CA TYR A 271 -35.26 21.15 -15.18
C TYR A 271 -36.22 22.27 -15.62
N ALA A 272 -37.05 22.06 -16.64
CA ALA A 272 -38.18 22.94 -16.92
C ALA A 272 -39.32 22.71 -15.90
N PRO A 273 -39.75 23.71 -15.09
CA PRO A 273 -40.74 23.49 -14.04
C PRO A 273 -42.14 23.25 -14.63
N LYS A 274 -42.63 22.01 -14.51
CA LYS A 274 -44.06 21.69 -14.66
C LYS A 274 -44.80 22.15 -13.40
N ASN A 275 -45.39 23.34 -13.46
CA ASN A 275 -46.47 23.72 -12.56
C ASN A 275 -47.78 23.14 -13.09
N GLU A 276 -48.45 22.28 -12.31
CA GLU A 276 -49.87 22.42 -11.93
C GLU A 276 -50.39 21.24 -11.08
N ALA A 277 -51.15 21.63 -10.04
CA ALA A 277 -52.19 20.91 -9.29
C ALA A 277 -51.83 19.96 -8.11
N ALA A 278 -52.08 20.47 -6.88
CA ALA A 278 -52.86 19.90 -5.75
C ALA A 278 -52.55 18.45 -5.26
N THR A 279 -52.41 18.11 -3.97
CA THR A 279 -53.12 18.54 -2.74
C THR A 279 -52.46 17.87 -1.50
N ASP A 280 -52.48 18.58 -0.37
CA ASP A 280 -52.66 18.15 1.03
C ASP A 280 -51.75 17.15 1.80
N VAL A 281 -51.13 17.73 2.84
CA VAL A 281 -51.05 17.29 4.27
C VAL A 281 -50.09 16.15 4.64
N VAL A 282 -49.00 16.48 5.35
CA VAL A 282 -48.80 16.31 6.82
C VAL A 282 -47.49 17.02 7.23
N LYS A 283 -47.58 17.88 8.25
CA LYS A 283 -46.45 18.52 8.94
C LYS A 283 -45.70 17.52 9.83
N GLN A 284 -44.36 17.59 9.83
CA GLN A 284 -43.56 17.44 11.05
C GLN A 284 -42.32 18.34 10.96
N GLU A 285 -42.25 19.30 11.88
CA GLU A 285 -41.14 20.24 12.10
C GLU A 285 -40.15 19.66 13.13
N VAL A 286 -38.85 19.64 12.82
CA VAL A 286 -37.72 20.05 13.69
C VAL A 286 -36.46 20.28 12.80
N PRO A 287 -35.43 21.06 13.20
CA PRO A 287 -34.96 22.19 12.40
C PRO A 287 -33.46 22.15 11.97
N ALA A 288 -33.12 23.09 11.08
CA ALA A 288 -31.83 23.77 10.92
C ALA A 288 -30.62 23.03 10.29
N VAL A 289 -30.43 23.23 8.97
CA VAL A 289 -29.11 23.46 8.36
C VAL A 289 -29.25 24.52 7.24
N GLU A 290 -29.56 25.76 7.62
CA GLU A 290 -29.35 26.94 6.77
C GLU A 290 -27.95 27.49 7.07
N ALA A 291 -26.93 26.96 6.40
CA ALA A 291 -25.57 27.52 6.45
C ALA A 291 -24.72 27.20 5.20
N LYS A 292 -25.30 26.61 4.14
CA LYS A 292 -24.52 26.15 2.96
C LYS A 292 -24.94 26.73 1.61
N LYS A 293 -25.92 27.63 1.56
CA LYS A 293 -26.33 28.27 0.29
C LYS A 293 -25.71 29.64 0.02
N GLU A 294 -25.22 30.36 1.03
CA GLU A 294 -24.59 31.68 0.82
C GLU A 294 -23.11 31.60 0.38
N ALA A 295 -22.35 30.61 0.85
CA ALA A 295 -20.93 30.49 0.51
C ALA A 295 -20.63 30.19 -0.97
N ALA A 296 -21.60 29.65 -1.73
CA ALA A 296 -21.40 29.30 -3.14
C ALA A 296 -21.63 30.48 -4.09
N ALA A 297 -22.42 31.48 -3.68
CA ALA A 297 -22.65 32.69 -4.48
C ALA A 297 -21.47 33.66 -4.38
N GLU A 298 -20.91 33.84 -3.18
CA GLU A 298 -19.79 34.77 -2.93
C GLU A 298 -18.49 34.32 -3.61
N THR A 299 -18.25 33.01 -3.75
CA THR A 299 -17.04 32.50 -4.43
C THR A 299 -17.03 32.81 -5.94
N SER A 300 -18.19 32.81 -6.59
CA SER A 300 -18.32 33.13 -8.02
C SER A 300 -17.96 34.58 -8.32
N ASP A 301 -18.36 35.51 -7.46
CA ASP A 301 -18.15 36.94 -7.70
C ASP A 301 -16.73 37.39 -7.36
N LEU A 302 -16.07 36.73 -6.40
CA LEU A 302 -14.65 36.93 -6.10
C LEU A 302 -13.73 36.45 -7.24
N GLU A 303 -14.06 35.33 -7.88
CA GLU A 303 -13.27 34.81 -9.00
C GLU A 303 -13.28 35.77 -10.19
N LYS A 304 -14.44 36.33 -10.53
CA LYS A 304 -14.57 37.35 -11.58
C LYS A 304 -13.74 38.61 -11.29
N LEU A 305 -13.71 39.06 -10.03
CA LEU A 305 -12.91 40.22 -9.63
C LEU A 305 -11.40 39.97 -9.75
N ARG A 306 -10.95 38.73 -9.50
CA ARG A 306 -9.54 38.35 -9.67
C ARG A 306 -9.14 38.32 -11.14
N GLU A 307 -10.00 37.79 -12.00
CA GLU A 307 -9.78 37.79 -13.45
C GLU A 307 -9.70 39.22 -13.98
N GLU A 308 -10.58 40.12 -13.54
CA GLU A 308 -10.53 41.53 -13.93
C GLU A 308 -9.24 42.23 -13.45
N TYR A 309 -8.77 41.93 -12.23
CA TYR A 309 -7.51 42.47 -11.73
C TYR A 309 -6.31 42.06 -12.59
N VAL A 310 -6.20 40.77 -12.92
CA VAL A 310 -5.12 40.25 -13.77
C VAL A 310 -5.19 40.86 -15.17
N ALA A 311 -6.40 41.02 -15.71
CA ALA A 311 -6.60 41.65 -17.02
C ALA A 311 -6.17 43.14 -17.04
N VAL A 312 -6.39 43.89 -15.96
CA VAL A 312 -6.07 45.33 -15.90
C VAL A 312 -4.61 45.60 -15.54
N LEU A 313 -4.03 44.82 -14.61
CA LEU A 313 -2.70 45.09 -14.05
C LEU A 313 -1.59 44.17 -14.61
N GLY A 314 -1.95 43.08 -15.29
CA GLY A 314 -1.01 42.13 -15.89
C GLY A 314 -0.10 41.41 -14.89
N LYS A 315 -0.47 41.40 -13.60
CA LYS A 315 0.27 40.77 -12.49
C LYS A 315 -0.66 39.93 -11.64
N ASP A 316 -0.14 38.80 -11.18
CA ASP A 316 -0.86 37.92 -10.27
C ASP A 316 -1.10 38.57 -8.90
N LEU A 317 -2.24 38.26 -8.30
CA LEU A 317 -2.62 38.73 -6.98
C LEU A 317 -1.71 38.12 -5.91
N SER A 318 -1.24 38.96 -5.00
CA SER A 318 -0.50 38.48 -3.82
C SER A 318 -1.41 37.60 -2.96
N PRO A 319 -0.92 36.45 -2.44
CA PRO A 319 -1.72 35.53 -1.62
C PRO A 319 -2.42 36.18 -0.43
N ARG A 320 -1.86 37.28 0.09
CA ARG A 320 -2.42 38.03 1.22
C ARG A 320 -3.74 38.75 0.91
N PHE A 321 -3.95 39.16 -0.35
CA PHE A 321 -5.12 39.95 -0.78
C PHE A 321 -6.09 39.15 -1.67
N MET A 322 -5.86 37.84 -1.79
CA MET A 322 -6.62 36.98 -2.68
C MET A 322 -8.11 36.92 -2.32
N ASN A 323 -8.47 37.05 -1.04
CA ASN A 323 -9.86 36.99 -0.56
C ASN A 323 -10.44 38.37 -0.17
N ASP A 324 -9.77 39.49 -0.51
CA ASP A 324 -10.17 40.83 -0.10
C ASP A 324 -10.77 41.61 -1.28
N ALA A 325 -12.10 41.53 -1.44
CA ALA A 325 -12.83 42.13 -2.58
C ALA A 325 -12.68 43.66 -2.65
N ASP A 326 -12.69 44.33 -1.49
CA ASP A 326 -12.61 45.80 -1.40
C ASP A 326 -11.22 46.29 -1.81
N TRP A 327 -10.18 45.54 -1.46
CA TRP A 327 -8.81 45.87 -1.87
C TRP A 327 -8.63 45.70 -3.39
N ILE A 328 -9.16 44.62 -3.97
CA ILE A 328 -9.07 44.31 -5.40
C ILE A 328 -9.78 45.39 -6.23
N THR A 329 -11.02 45.74 -5.87
CA THR A 329 -11.80 46.77 -6.58
C THR A 329 -11.15 48.15 -6.50
N LYS A 330 -10.63 48.54 -5.33
CA LYS A 330 -9.91 49.81 -5.16
C LYS A 330 -8.65 49.87 -6.03
N LYS A 331 -7.90 48.77 -6.16
CA LYS A 331 -6.69 48.72 -7.00
C LYS A 331 -6.99 48.76 -8.50
N ILE A 332 -8.07 48.11 -8.93
CA ILE A 332 -8.56 48.22 -10.31
C ILE A 332 -8.96 49.67 -10.60
N ALA A 333 -9.66 50.34 -9.69
CA ALA A 333 -10.08 51.73 -9.84
C ALA A 333 -8.90 52.72 -9.87
N GLU A 334 -7.90 52.55 -8.99
CA GLU A 334 -6.67 53.37 -8.99
C GLU A 334 -5.92 53.29 -10.33
N HIS A 335 -5.88 52.11 -10.95
CA HIS A 335 -5.18 51.92 -12.22
C HIS A 335 -5.99 52.39 -13.44
N LYS A 336 -7.33 52.32 -13.39
CA LYS A 336 -8.19 52.85 -14.46
C LYS A 336 -8.29 54.39 -14.44
N ALA A 337 -7.93 55.03 -13.32
CA ALA A 337 -7.95 56.50 -13.17
C ALA A 337 -6.63 57.19 -13.54
N LEU A 338 -5.57 56.43 -13.86
CA LEU A 338 -4.27 56.90 -14.35
C LEU A 338 -4.20 56.85 -15.87
#